data_AF-A0A933BSZ3-F1
#
_entry.id   AF-A0A933BSZ3-F1
#
_cell.length_a   1.000
_cell.length_b   1.000
_cell.length_c   1.000
_cell.angle_alpha   90.00
_cell.angle_beta   90.00
_cell.angle_gamma   90.00
#
_symmetry.space_group_name_H-M   'P 1'
#
loop_
_entity.id
_entity.type
_entity.pdbx_description
1 polymer ?
#
loop_
_entity_poly.entity_id
_entity_poly.type
_entity_poly.pdbx_seq_one_letter_code
_entity_poly.pdbx_strand_id
1 'polypeptide(L)'
;MRLIKERCLMAVLAGFIVLLPNLAKADPSQPPPAQAEPAKSAPAAGLPCSDIPDPDKANLCRAKLKPDEENANRYQVKDHRSYYCSLIKNRDMQTYCYAIASHNKTMCGDVIDKALEAECNSSF
;
A
#
# COMPACT_ATOMS: atom_id res chain seq x y z
N MET A 1 -55.39 20.62 -34.99
CA MET A 1 -55.94 21.99 -34.81
C MET A 1 -57.24 21.92 -34.01
N ARG A 2 -57.23 22.30 -32.73
CA ARG A 2 -58.44 22.74 -31.99
C ARG A 2 -57.99 23.84 -31.01
N LEU A 3 -58.28 25.08 -31.38
CA LEU A 3 -58.26 26.25 -30.50
C LEU A 3 -59.68 26.44 -29.94
N ILE A 4 -59.82 26.44 -28.61
CA ILE A 4 -60.90 27.08 -27.84
C ILE A 4 -60.22 27.53 -26.53
N LYS A 5 -59.79 28.78 -26.42
CA LYS A 5 -60.55 29.99 -26.05
C LYS A 5 -60.72 30.13 -24.53
N GLU A 6 -59.87 30.99 -23.99
CA GLU A 6 -60.13 31.98 -22.95
C GLU A 6 -61.08 31.60 -21.81
N ARG A 7 -60.50 31.31 -20.65
CA ARG A 7 -60.96 31.90 -19.39
C ARG A 7 -59.75 32.38 -18.60
N CYS A 8 -59.47 33.67 -18.74
CA CYS A 8 -58.83 34.46 -17.70
C CYS A 8 -59.56 34.25 -16.38
N LEU A 9 -58.87 33.70 -15.39
CA LEU A 9 -59.15 34.06 -14.00
C LEU A 9 -57.83 34.14 -13.24
N MET A 10 -57.48 35.39 -12.99
CA MET A 10 -56.39 35.90 -12.17
C MET A 10 -56.24 35.13 -10.86
N ALA A 11 -55.02 34.67 -10.58
CA ALA A 11 -54.53 34.47 -9.22
C ALA A 11 -53.02 34.72 -9.21
N VAL A 12 -52.69 36.01 -9.23
CA VAL A 12 -51.43 36.54 -8.70
C VAL A 12 -51.25 35.99 -7.29
N LEU A 13 -50.11 35.38 -6.99
CA LEU A 13 -49.47 35.46 -5.66
C LEU A 13 -48.02 34.97 -5.78
N ALA A 14 -47.10 35.92 -5.55
CA ALA A 14 -45.77 35.81 -4.94
C ALA A 14 -44.88 34.61 -5.33
N GLY A 15 -43.65 34.78 -5.81
CA GLY A 15 -42.70 35.84 -5.54
C GLY A 15 -41.30 35.20 -5.59
N PHE A 16 -40.42 35.87 -6.32
CA PHE A 16 -38.96 35.76 -6.34
C PHE A 16 -38.26 34.70 -5.47
N ILE A 17 -37.53 33.82 -6.17
CA ILE A 17 -36.37 33.07 -5.71
C ILE A 17 -35.30 34.06 -5.18
N VAL A 18 -34.93 34.00 -3.89
CA VAL A 18 -33.58 34.36 -3.41
C VAL A 18 -33.21 33.54 -2.16
N LEU A 19 -32.25 32.63 -2.35
CA LEU A 19 -31.09 32.30 -1.51
C LEU A 19 -31.16 32.49 0.02
N LEU A 20 -31.10 31.39 0.79
CA LEU A 20 -30.44 31.32 2.10
C LEU A 20 -29.78 29.93 2.26
N PRO A 21 -28.55 29.83 2.78
CA PRO A 21 -27.81 28.58 2.94
C PRO A 21 -28.42 27.75 4.07
N ASN A 22 -28.54 26.44 3.84
CA ASN A 22 -28.82 25.47 4.90
C ASN A 22 -27.64 25.47 5.88
N LEU A 23 -27.76 26.25 6.95
CA LEU A 23 -26.87 26.18 8.11
C LEU A 23 -27.30 24.96 8.94
N ALA A 24 -26.74 23.79 8.63
CA ALA A 24 -26.93 22.60 9.44
C ALA A 24 -26.42 22.90 10.87
N LYS A 25 -27.36 22.89 11.82
CA LYS A 25 -27.10 23.05 13.24
C LYS A 25 -26.28 21.85 13.72
N ALA A 26 -25.08 22.07 14.23
CA ALA A 26 -24.32 21.02 14.90
C ALA A 26 -25.09 20.57 16.16
N ASP A 27 -25.44 19.28 16.20
CA ASP A 27 -26.09 18.64 17.33
C ASP A 27 -25.06 18.41 18.46
N PRO A 28 -25.23 18.99 19.66
CA PRO A 28 -24.30 18.84 20.77
C PRO A 28 -24.39 17.49 21.49
N SER A 29 -25.28 16.57 21.07
CA SER A 29 -25.48 15.27 21.72
C SER A 29 -24.71 14.12 21.08
N GLN A 30 -23.96 14.37 20.00
CA GLN A 30 -23.17 13.34 19.34
C GLN A 30 -21.85 13.12 20.11
N PRO A 31 -21.60 11.93 20.70
CA PRO A 31 -20.31 11.64 21.31
C PRO A 31 -19.20 11.77 20.25
N PRO A 32 -18.00 12.24 20.63
CA PRO A 32 -16.90 12.40 19.70
C PRO A 32 -16.66 11.08 18.95
N PRO A 33 -16.35 11.10 17.64
CA PRO A 33 -16.02 9.89 16.91
C PRO A 33 -14.90 9.19 17.67
N ALA A 34 -15.17 7.95 18.07
CA ALA A 34 -14.21 7.11 18.76
C ALA A 34 -12.91 7.13 17.96
N GLN A 35 -11.87 7.69 18.56
CA GLN A 35 -10.53 7.57 18.03
C GLN A 35 -10.26 6.08 17.94
N ALA A 36 -10.16 5.57 16.72
CA ALA A 36 -9.73 4.20 16.48
C ALA A 36 -8.40 4.02 17.22
N GLU A 37 -8.41 3.13 18.21
CA GLU A 37 -7.23 2.75 18.94
C GLU A 37 -6.13 2.38 17.94
N PRO A 38 -4.85 2.70 18.20
CA PRO A 38 -3.78 2.26 17.32
C PRO A 38 -3.87 0.73 17.27
N ALA A 39 -4.20 0.22 16.09
CA ALA A 39 -4.20 -1.20 15.80
C ALA A 39 -2.87 -1.73 16.33
N LYS A 40 -2.95 -2.51 17.41
CA LYS A 40 -1.85 -3.30 17.91
C LYS A 40 -1.52 -4.21 16.74
N SER A 41 -0.53 -3.82 15.94
CA SER A 41 -0.12 -4.59 14.78
C SER A 41 0.19 -5.98 15.30
N ALA A 42 -0.65 -6.94 14.89
CA ALA A 42 -0.36 -8.34 15.11
C ALA A 42 1.07 -8.56 14.63
N PRO A 43 1.90 -9.34 15.37
CA PRO A 43 3.24 -9.62 14.90
C PRO A 43 3.08 -10.24 13.53
N ALA A 44 3.52 -9.52 12.49
CA ALA A 44 3.79 -10.14 11.21
C ALA A 44 4.56 -11.40 11.55
N ALA A 45 4.06 -12.55 11.14
CA ALA A 45 4.73 -13.83 11.33
C ALA A 45 6.02 -13.79 10.51
N GLY A 46 7.00 -13.05 11.01
CA GLY A 46 8.34 -13.00 10.49
C GLY A 46 8.91 -14.37 10.74
N LEU A 47 9.32 -15.04 9.66
CA LEU A 47 10.42 -15.97 9.79
C LEU A 47 11.50 -15.22 10.59
N PRO A 48 11.98 -15.73 11.73
CA PRO A 48 12.91 -14.98 12.55
C PRO A 48 14.27 -15.00 11.85
N CYS A 49 14.42 -14.17 10.81
CA CYS A 49 15.71 -13.92 10.17
C CYS A 49 16.74 -13.42 11.19
N SER A 50 16.28 -12.95 12.37
CA SER A 50 17.09 -12.58 13.53
C SER A 50 17.79 -13.75 14.22
N ASP A 51 17.28 -14.98 14.10
CA ASP A 51 17.88 -16.17 14.71
C ASP A 51 18.99 -16.78 13.83
N ILE A 52 19.16 -16.26 12.61
CA ILE A 52 20.21 -16.70 11.69
C ILE A 52 21.54 -16.06 12.14
N PRO A 53 22.53 -16.85 12.60
CA PRO A 53 23.79 -16.31 13.13
C PRO A 53 24.67 -15.69 12.05
N ASP A 54 24.54 -16.17 10.82
CA ASP A 54 25.27 -15.63 9.67
C ASP A 54 24.58 -14.35 9.17
N PRO A 55 25.28 -13.19 9.17
CA PRO A 55 24.68 -11.91 8.84
C PRO A 55 24.24 -11.83 7.37
N ASP A 56 24.95 -12.47 6.45
CA ASP A 56 24.64 -12.46 5.02
C ASP A 56 23.36 -13.26 4.75
N LYS A 57 23.22 -14.44 5.37
CA LYS A 57 22.00 -15.25 5.32
C LYS A 57 20.83 -14.56 6.00
N ALA A 58 21.06 -13.88 7.13
CA ALA A 58 20.04 -13.08 7.81
C ALA A 58 19.52 -11.94 6.93
N ASN A 59 20.42 -11.21 6.27
CA ASN A 59 20.05 -10.13 5.36
C ASN A 59 19.38 -10.63 4.07
N LEU A 60 19.85 -11.75 3.51
CA LEU A 60 19.19 -12.41 2.39
C LEU A 60 17.76 -12.84 2.76
N CYS A 61 17.56 -13.41 3.95
CA CYS A 61 16.24 -13.75 4.47
C CYS A 61 15.32 -12.52 4.51
N ARG A 62 15.78 -11.41 5.12
CA ARG A 62 15.01 -10.16 5.19
C ARG A 62 14.68 -9.60 3.80
N ALA A 63 15.62 -9.69 2.84
CA ALA A 63 15.41 -9.23 1.47
C ALA A 63 14.43 -10.09 0.66
N LYS A 64 14.18 -11.33 1.07
CA LYS A 64 13.18 -12.20 0.42
C LYS A 64 11.76 -11.98 0.96
N LEU A 65 11.61 -11.35 2.12
CA LEU A 65 10.29 -11.04 2.69
C LEU A 65 9.58 -9.99 1.83
N LYS A 66 8.33 -10.29 1.45
CA LYS A 66 7.44 -9.30 0.82
C LYS A 66 6.93 -8.35 1.91
N PRO A 67 6.81 -7.05 1.62
CA PRO A 67 6.14 -6.17 2.54
C PRO A 67 4.65 -6.55 2.62
N ASP A 68 4.04 -6.27 3.76
CA ASP A 68 2.62 -6.48 4.01
C ASP A 68 1.79 -5.43 3.27
N GLU A 69 1.22 -5.82 2.13
CA GLU A 69 0.47 -4.92 1.24
C GLU A 69 -1.02 -4.82 1.58
N GLU A 70 -1.52 -5.58 2.56
CA GLU A 70 -2.96 -5.81 2.76
C GLU A 70 -3.76 -4.56 3.20
N ASN A 71 -3.13 -3.53 3.79
CA ASN A 71 -3.81 -2.27 4.15
C ASN A 71 -2.86 -1.06 4.30
N ALA A 72 -1.72 -1.08 3.62
CA ALA A 72 -0.71 -0.05 3.84
C ALA A 72 -0.66 0.91 2.65
N ASN A 73 -0.72 2.21 2.93
CA ASN A 73 -0.55 3.21 1.88
C ASN A 73 0.91 3.19 1.37
N ARG A 74 1.15 3.68 0.16
CA ARG A 74 2.49 3.68 -0.49
C ARG A 74 3.61 4.29 0.39
N TYR A 75 3.28 5.18 1.33
CA TYR A 75 4.27 5.79 2.23
C TYR A 75 4.66 4.88 3.39
N GLN A 76 3.81 3.93 3.76
CA GLN A 76 4.01 2.95 4.81
C GLN A 76 4.68 1.67 4.30
N VAL A 77 4.36 1.25 3.07
CA VAL A 77 4.96 0.07 2.42
C VAL A 77 6.28 0.46 1.77
N LYS A 78 7.35 0.59 2.55
CA LYS A 78 8.69 0.76 2.02
C LYS A 78 9.34 -0.58 1.74
N ASP A 79 9.69 -0.79 0.47
CA ASP A 79 10.49 -1.94 0.06
C ASP A 79 11.95 -1.75 0.47
N HIS A 80 12.35 -2.45 1.53
CA HIS A 80 13.71 -2.42 2.05
C HIS A 80 14.59 -3.56 1.52
N ARG A 81 14.13 -4.33 0.53
CA ARG A 81 14.87 -5.50 0.02
C ARG A 81 16.24 -5.11 -0.53
N SER A 82 16.30 -4.06 -1.34
CA SER A 82 17.57 -3.53 -1.89
C SER A 82 18.53 -3.03 -0.80
N TYR A 83 18.00 -2.51 0.31
CA TYR A 83 18.81 -2.10 1.46
C TYR A 83 19.48 -3.33 2.11
N TYR A 84 18.73 -4.38 2.39
CA TYR A 84 19.30 -5.60 2.97
C TYR A 84 20.31 -6.28 2.04
N CYS A 85 20.08 -6.29 0.72
CA CYS A 85 21.06 -6.80 -0.22
C CYS A 85 22.40 -6.05 -0.15
N SER A 86 22.38 -4.73 0.10
CA SER A 86 23.60 -3.92 0.23
C SER A 86 24.44 -4.24 1.48
N LEU A 87 23.82 -4.86 2.49
CA LEU A 87 24.48 -5.25 3.73
C LEU A 87 25.25 -6.58 3.60
N ILE A 88 24.88 -7.42 2.63
CA ILE A 88 25.52 -8.71 2.37
C ILE A 88 26.97 -8.49 1.90
N LYS A 89 27.93 -9.21 2.48
CA LYS A 89 29.36 -9.08 2.16
C LYS A 89 29.88 -10.14 1.21
N ASN A 90 29.32 -11.34 1.22
CA ASN A 90 29.58 -12.34 0.21
C ASN A 90 29.04 -11.87 -1.15
N ARG A 91 29.94 -11.76 -2.13
CA ARG A 91 29.62 -11.20 -3.46
C ARG A 91 28.55 -12.00 -4.19
N ASP A 92 28.66 -13.32 -4.20
CA ASP A 92 27.72 -14.20 -4.90
C ASP A 92 26.33 -14.16 -4.26
N MET A 93 26.26 -14.16 -2.93
CA MET A 93 25.01 -13.98 -2.20
C MET A 93 24.39 -12.59 -2.42
N GLN A 94 25.22 -11.54 -2.53
CA GLN A 94 24.75 -10.19 -2.80
C GLN A 94 24.16 -10.09 -4.21
N THR A 95 24.85 -10.63 -5.22
CA THR A 95 24.36 -10.71 -6.60
C THR A 95 23.04 -11.48 -6.66
N TYR A 96 22.98 -12.65 -6.00
CA TYR A 96 21.75 -13.43 -5.88
C TYR A 96 20.61 -12.61 -5.26
N CYS A 97 20.88 -11.92 -4.14
CA CYS A 97 19.91 -11.08 -3.47
C CYS A 97 19.33 -10.01 -4.40
N TYR A 98 20.19 -9.29 -5.12
CA TYR A 98 19.75 -8.26 -6.07
C TYR A 98 18.97 -8.83 -7.25
N ALA A 99 19.34 -9.99 -7.76
CA ALA A 99 18.59 -10.67 -8.82
C ALA A 99 17.12 -10.87 -8.38
N ILE A 100 16.89 -11.41 -7.19
CA ILE A 100 15.54 -11.69 -6.67
C ILE A 100 14.80 -10.42 -6.27
N ALA A 101 15.48 -9.48 -5.60
CA ALA A 101 14.86 -8.23 -5.16
C ALA A 101 14.38 -7.38 -6.35
N SER A 102 15.16 -7.33 -7.43
CA SER A 102 14.86 -6.56 -8.65
C SER A 102 14.07 -7.34 -9.71
N HIS A 103 13.78 -8.63 -9.46
CA HIS A 103 13.19 -9.53 -10.46
C HIS A 103 13.97 -9.56 -11.79
N ASN A 104 15.31 -9.59 -11.73
CA ASN A 104 16.19 -9.63 -12.89
C ASN A 104 16.98 -10.96 -12.97
N LYS A 105 16.46 -11.91 -13.76
CA LYS A 105 17.08 -13.24 -13.96
C LYS A 105 18.48 -13.18 -14.57
N THR A 106 18.78 -12.19 -15.42
CA THR A 106 20.09 -12.07 -16.08
C THR A 106 21.23 -11.94 -15.07
N MET A 107 20.99 -11.32 -13.92
CA MET A 107 21.98 -11.16 -12.85
C MET A 107 22.42 -12.50 -12.23
N CYS A 108 21.64 -13.58 -12.37
CA CYS A 108 22.07 -14.89 -11.89
C CYS A 108 23.36 -15.37 -12.58
N GLY A 109 23.59 -14.96 -13.85
CA GLY A 109 24.82 -15.31 -14.58
C GLY A 109 26.10 -14.65 -14.03
N ASP A 110 25.95 -13.64 -13.16
CA ASP A 110 27.09 -12.98 -12.49
C ASP A 110 27.48 -13.67 -11.18
N VAL A 111 26.74 -14.71 -10.76
CA VAL A 111 27.05 -15.54 -9.59
C VAL A 111 28.12 -16.58 -9.98
N ILE A 112 29.23 -16.61 -9.25
CA ILE A 112 30.36 -17.49 -9.58
C ILE A 112 30.11 -18.91 -9.05
N ASP A 113 29.61 -19.05 -7.82
CA ASP A 113 29.20 -20.32 -7.25
C ASP A 113 28.07 -20.98 -8.06
N LYS A 114 28.34 -22.17 -8.60
CA LYS A 114 27.41 -22.86 -9.51
C LYS A 114 26.16 -23.42 -8.84
N ALA A 115 26.23 -23.75 -7.56
CA ALA A 115 25.05 -24.20 -6.83
C ALA A 115 24.12 -23.01 -6.56
N LEU A 116 24.69 -21.87 -6.15
CA LEU A 116 23.93 -20.64 -5.90
C LEU A 116 23.39 -20.02 -7.20
N GLU A 117 24.15 -20.08 -8.30
CA GLU A 117 23.66 -19.70 -9.63
C GLU A 117 22.44 -20.53 -10.04
N ALA A 118 22.46 -21.84 -9.81
CA ALA A 118 21.33 -22.72 -10.10
C ALA A 118 20.11 -22.38 -9.22
N GLU A 119 20.31 -22.16 -7.92
CA GLU A 119 19.26 -21.71 -7.00
C GLU A 119 18.66 -20.36 -7.47
N CYS A 120 19.52 -19.41 -7.84
CA CYS A 120 19.11 -18.13 -8.39
C CYS A 120 18.21 -18.29 -9.61
N ASN A 121 18.65 -19.10 -10.58
CA ASN A 121 17.89 -19.35 -11.80
C ASN A 121 16.53 -20.03 -11.57
N SER A 122 16.39 -20.81 -10.49
CA SER A 122 15.13 -21.47 -10.10
C SER A 122 14.14 -20.57 -9.34
N SER A 123 14.58 -19.38 -8.92
CA SER A 123 13.77 -18.44 -8.13
C SER A 123 12.88 -17.51 -8.97
N PHE A 124 12.87 -17.68 -10.29
CA PHE A 124 12.10 -16.92 -11.30
C PHE A 124 11.20 -17.83 -12.11
#